data_AF-A0A931P023-F1
#
_entry.id   AF-A0A931P023-F1
#
_cell.length_a   1.000
_cell.length_b   1.000
_cell.length_c   1.000
_cell.angle_alpha   90.00
_cell.angle_beta   90.00
_cell.angle_gamma   90.00
#
_symmetry.space_group_name_H-M   'P 1'
#
loop_
_entity.id
_entity.type
_entity.pdbx_description
1 polymer ?
#
loop_
_entity_poly.entity_id
_entity_poly.type
_entity_poly.pdbx_seq_one_letter_code
_entity_poly.pdbx_strand_id
1 'polypeptide(L)'
;MLSSLILAAALQFAADTPAAQDVTIDRAALATPAGAEAAYDQLHEAARTVCIADNAPGIWSEYRVRVCTADTMDRAIADLGAPQLVQLHAERSDTRQPVIPRLYAARD
;
A
#
# COMPACT_ATOMS: atom_id res chain seq x y z
N MET A 1 37.85 -33.23 -27.53
CA MET A 1 36.44 -33.31 -27.15
C MET A 1 36.38 -33.48 -25.65
N LEU A 2 35.78 -32.53 -24.92
CA LEU A 2 35.14 -32.70 -23.61
C LEU A 2 34.56 -31.35 -23.20
N SER A 3 33.29 -31.16 -23.56
CA SER A 3 32.46 -30.04 -23.16
C SER A 3 32.21 -30.11 -21.65
N SER A 4 32.61 -29.10 -20.90
CA SER A 4 32.11 -28.87 -19.54
C SER A 4 30.78 -28.13 -19.64
N LEU A 5 29.69 -28.82 -19.30
CA LEU A 5 28.35 -28.27 -19.16
C LEU A 5 28.30 -27.37 -17.91
N ILE A 6 27.98 -26.09 -18.12
CA ILE A 6 27.64 -25.13 -17.06
C ILE A 6 26.23 -25.47 -16.59
N LEU A 7 26.09 -25.95 -15.35
CA LEU A 7 24.78 -26.11 -14.71
C LEU A 7 24.39 -24.78 -14.03
N ALA A 8 23.77 -23.87 -14.79
CA ALA A 8 23.11 -22.71 -14.21
C ALA A 8 21.69 -23.11 -13.80
N ALA A 9 21.50 -23.49 -12.53
CA ALA A 9 20.18 -23.61 -11.96
C ALA A 9 19.62 -22.20 -11.70
N ALA A 10 18.91 -21.63 -12.67
CA ALA A 10 18.08 -20.46 -12.42
C ALA A 10 16.86 -20.93 -11.60
N LEU A 11 16.84 -20.61 -10.31
CA LEU A 11 15.61 -20.59 -9.53
C LEU A 11 14.76 -19.44 -10.06
N GLN A 12 14.02 -19.67 -11.15
CA GLN A 12 12.94 -18.79 -11.56
C GLN A 12 11.77 -19.02 -10.61
N PHE A 13 11.82 -18.36 -9.46
CA PHE A 13 10.58 -18.00 -8.78
C PHE A 13 9.85 -17.09 -9.77
N ALA A 14 8.73 -17.56 -10.32
CA ALA A 14 7.76 -16.66 -10.92
C ALA A 14 7.34 -15.72 -9.78
N ALA A 15 8.04 -14.60 -9.66
CA ALA A 15 7.62 -13.52 -8.80
C ALA A 15 6.36 -12.99 -9.48
N ASP A 16 5.19 -13.30 -8.91
CA ASP A 16 3.98 -12.58 -9.25
C ASP A 16 4.31 -11.10 -9.07
N THR A 17 4.31 -10.35 -10.17
CA THR A 17 4.52 -8.91 -10.13
C THR A 17 3.40 -8.33 -9.26
N PRO A 18 3.71 -7.60 -8.17
CA PRO A 18 2.66 -6.99 -7.38
C PRO A 18 1.85 -6.04 -8.27
N ALA A 19 0.55 -6.01 -8.04
CA ALA A 19 -0.34 -5.08 -8.71
C ALA A 19 0.13 -3.65 -8.45
N ALA A 20 0.02 -2.82 -9.47
CA ALA A 20 0.44 -1.43 -9.42
C ALA A 20 -0.58 -0.58 -10.17
N GLN A 21 -0.76 0.65 -9.69
CA GLN A 21 -1.62 1.65 -10.32
C GLN A 21 -0.95 3.01 -10.19
N ASP A 22 -0.76 3.68 -11.33
CA ASP A 22 -0.25 5.04 -11.36
C ASP A 22 -1.36 6.03 -10.97
N VAL A 23 -1.03 6.95 -10.05
CA VAL A 23 -1.93 8.01 -9.61
C VAL A 23 -1.23 9.35 -9.81
N THR A 24 -1.86 10.24 -10.58
CA THR A 24 -1.39 11.62 -10.76
C THR A 24 -2.14 12.54 -9.81
N ILE A 25 -1.38 13.25 -8.96
CA ILE A 25 -1.91 14.23 -8.00
C ILE A 25 -1.34 15.60 -8.33
N ASP A 26 -2.19 16.61 -8.46
CA ASP A 26 -1.74 18.00 -8.58
C ASP A 26 -1.22 18.50 -7.22
N ARG A 27 0.08 18.77 -7.15
CA ARG A 27 0.74 19.23 -5.93
C ARG A 27 0.22 20.59 -5.46
N ALA A 28 -0.26 21.45 -6.36
CA ALA A 28 -0.84 22.73 -5.99
C ALA A 28 -2.18 22.56 -5.26
N ALA A 29 -3.00 21.59 -5.68
CA ALA A 29 -4.28 21.30 -5.05
C ALA A 29 -4.12 20.85 -3.58
N LEU A 30 -3.01 20.19 -3.24
CA LEU A 30 -2.70 19.73 -1.87
C LEU A 30 -2.53 20.86 -0.85
N ALA A 31 -2.43 22.12 -1.29
CA ALA A 31 -2.38 23.28 -0.41
C ALA A 31 -3.78 23.77 0.03
N THR A 32 -4.85 23.13 -0.44
CA THR A 32 -6.23 23.45 -0.05
C THR A 32 -6.92 22.25 0.59
N PRO A 33 -7.79 22.46 1.61
CA PRO A 33 -8.50 21.35 2.25
C PRO A 33 -9.27 20.48 1.25
N ALA A 34 -9.99 21.10 0.31
CA ALA A 34 -10.75 20.39 -0.71
C ALA A 34 -9.85 19.57 -1.65
N GLY A 35 -8.68 20.10 -2.03
CA GLY A 35 -7.73 19.35 -2.86
C GLY A 35 -7.04 18.22 -2.10
N ALA A 36 -6.75 18.40 -0.81
CA ALA A 36 -6.23 17.34 0.05
C ALA A 36 -7.26 16.21 0.25
N GLU A 37 -8.54 16.54 0.43
CA GLU A 37 -9.63 15.55 0.49
C GLU A 37 -9.76 14.76 -0.82
N ALA A 38 -9.81 15.47 -1.95
CA ALA A 38 -9.90 14.82 -3.26
C ALA A 38 -8.71 13.89 -3.52
N ALA A 39 -7.48 14.34 -3.21
CA ALA A 39 -6.29 13.52 -3.33
C ALA A 39 -6.31 12.30 -2.39
N TYR A 40 -6.77 12.47 -1.15
CA TYR A 40 -6.91 11.39 -0.19
C TYR A 40 -7.83 10.29 -0.73
N ASP A 41 -9.00 10.67 -1.24
CA ASP A 41 -10.00 9.72 -1.73
C ASP A 41 -9.51 8.99 -2.99
N GLN A 42 -8.82 9.70 -3.89
CA GLN A 42 -8.19 9.12 -5.07
C GLN A 42 -7.11 8.10 -4.70
N LEU A 43 -6.23 8.43 -3.75
CA LEU A 43 -5.19 7.52 -3.25
C LEU A 43 -5.82 6.30 -2.58
N HIS A 44 -6.86 6.49 -1.76
CA HIS A 44 -7.51 5.41 -1.06
C HIS A 44 -8.15 4.40 -2.02
N GLU A 45 -8.83 4.89 -3.06
CA GLU A 45 -9.44 4.01 -4.07
C GLU A 45 -8.39 3.25 -4.89
N ALA A 46 -7.30 3.91 -5.27
CA ALA A 46 -6.20 3.26 -5.98
C ALA A 46 -5.50 2.19 -5.11
N ALA A 47 -5.18 2.54 -3.86
CA ALA A 47 -4.61 1.61 -2.89
C ALA A 47 -5.51 0.40 -2.67
N ARG A 48 -6.82 0.62 -2.48
CA ARG A 48 -7.79 -0.47 -2.34
C ARG A 48 -7.82 -1.36 -3.57
N THR A 49 -7.83 -0.79 -4.77
CA THR A 49 -7.85 -1.53 -6.04
C THR A 49 -6.64 -2.46 -6.17
N VAL A 50 -5.44 -1.92 -5.97
CA VAL A 50 -4.19 -2.69 -5.97
C VAL A 50 -4.23 -3.79 -4.91
N CYS A 51 -4.64 -3.46 -3.69
CA CYS A 51 -4.69 -4.43 -2.59
C CYS A 51 -5.71 -5.55 -2.81
N ILE A 52 -6.84 -5.29 -3.50
CA ILE A 52 -7.78 -6.34 -3.89
C ILE A 52 -7.15 -7.28 -4.91
N ALA A 53 -6.42 -6.75 -5.89
CA ALA A 53 -5.74 -7.55 -6.90
C ALA A 53 -4.63 -8.44 -6.29
N ASP A 54 -3.86 -7.90 -5.35
CA ASP A 54 -2.76 -8.61 -4.69
C ASP A 54 -3.20 -9.66 -3.66
N ASN A 55 -4.41 -9.52 -3.13
CA ASN A 55 -4.90 -10.40 -2.07
C ASN A 55 -5.92 -11.38 -2.61
N ALA A 56 -5.46 -12.60 -2.86
CA ALA A 56 -6.31 -13.72 -3.26
C ALA A 56 -7.52 -13.91 -2.33
N PRO A 57 -8.67 -14.33 -2.87
CA PRO A 57 -9.89 -14.56 -2.08
C PRO A 57 -9.69 -15.65 -1.02
N GLY A 58 -10.38 -15.51 0.11
CA GLY A 58 -10.34 -16.46 1.22
C GLY A 58 -10.88 -15.84 2.51
N ILE A 59 -10.98 -16.63 3.59
CA ILE A 59 -11.60 -16.18 4.85
C ILE A 59 -10.94 -14.93 5.48
N TRP A 60 -9.69 -14.63 5.10
CA TRP A 60 -8.94 -13.48 5.57
C TRP A 60 -8.74 -12.38 4.52
N SER A 61 -9.33 -12.49 3.32
CA SER A 61 -9.06 -11.54 2.23
C SER A 61 -9.42 -10.11 2.64
N GLU A 62 -10.56 -9.90 3.28
CA GLU A 62 -10.98 -8.56 3.73
C GLU A 62 -10.00 -7.95 4.74
N TYR A 63 -9.51 -8.75 5.68
CA TYR A 63 -8.52 -8.29 6.66
C TYR A 63 -7.21 -7.90 5.98
N ARG A 64 -6.70 -8.74 5.08
CA ARG A 64 -5.46 -8.45 4.35
C ARG A 64 -5.59 -7.22 3.45
N VAL A 65 -6.73 -7.07 2.75
CA VAL A 65 -7.01 -5.88 1.94
C VAL A 65 -7.02 -4.62 2.81
N ARG A 66 -7.64 -4.66 4.00
CA ARG A 66 -7.64 -3.51 4.93
C ARG A 66 -6.24 -3.13 5.39
N VAL A 67 -5.43 -4.11 5.81
CA VAL A 67 -4.04 -3.88 6.27
C VAL A 67 -3.19 -3.34 5.13
N CYS A 68 -3.26 -3.96 3.95
CA CYS A 68 -2.56 -3.52 2.75
C CYS A 68 -2.95 -2.10 2.35
N THR A 69 -4.24 -1.76 2.39
CA THR A 69 -4.73 -0.41 2.02
C THR A 69 -4.19 0.63 3.00
N ALA A 70 -4.22 0.35 4.30
CA ALA A 70 -3.69 1.26 5.32
C ALA A 70 -2.19 1.51 5.11
N ASP A 71 -1.39 0.45 5.02
CA ASP A 71 0.06 0.52 4.82
C ASP A 71 0.45 1.23 3.49
N THR A 72 -0.31 1.00 2.42
CA THR A 72 -0.12 1.70 1.15
C THR A 72 -0.46 3.19 1.26
N MET A 73 -1.51 3.54 2.00
CA MET A 73 -1.86 4.94 2.25
C MET A 73 -0.80 5.65 3.09
N ASP A 74 -0.31 5.02 4.16
CA ASP A 74 0.72 5.57 5.03
C ASP A 74 1.98 5.92 4.23
N ARG A 75 2.43 5.01 3.35
CA ARG A 75 3.56 5.26 2.44
C ARG A 75 3.28 6.37 1.44
N ALA A 76 2.17 6.31 0.70
CA ALA A 76 1.86 7.29 -0.34
C ALA A 76 1.76 8.72 0.22
N ILE A 77 1.23 8.87 1.43
CA ILE A 77 1.06 10.16 2.09
C ILE A 77 2.39 10.67 2.63
N ALA A 78 3.22 9.79 3.19
CA ALA A 78 4.59 10.13 3.57
C ALA A 78 5.43 10.60 2.37
N ASP A 79 5.31 9.92 1.22
CA ASP A 79 6.02 10.25 -0.01
C ASP A 79 5.59 11.61 -0.60
N LEU A 80 4.28 11.91 -0.56
CA LEU A 80 3.78 13.22 -1.00
C LEU A 80 4.21 14.35 -0.06
N GLY A 81 4.26 14.08 1.25
CA GLY A 81 4.76 15.01 2.27
C GLY A 81 3.97 16.33 2.36
N ALA A 82 2.70 16.33 1.96
CA ALA A 82 1.86 17.53 1.98
C ALA A 82 1.19 17.70 3.35
N PRO A 83 1.41 18.82 4.08
CA PRO A 83 0.95 18.97 5.46
C PRO A 83 -0.55 18.75 5.67
N GLN A 84 -1.39 19.27 4.77
CA GLN A 84 -2.84 19.10 4.88
C GLN A 84 -3.28 17.65 4.66
N LEU A 85 -2.61 16.94 3.76
CA LEU A 85 -2.89 15.52 3.51
C LEU A 85 -2.45 14.65 4.69
N VAL A 86 -1.30 14.95 5.29
CA VAL A 86 -0.80 14.29 6.50
C VAL A 86 -1.77 14.51 7.67
N GLN A 87 -2.23 15.74 7.86
CA GLN A 87 -3.19 16.07 8.92
C GLN A 87 -4.52 15.32 8.72
N LEU A 88 -5.09 15.39 7.52
CA LEU A 88 -6.31 14.67 7.17
C LEU A 88 -6.17 13.16 7.38
N HIS A 89 -5.00 12.60 7.03
CA HIS A 89 -4.72 11.20 7.22
C HIS A 89 -4.71 10.81 8.69
N ALA A 90 -4.01 11.57 9.53
CA ALA A 90 -3.98 11.34 10.97
C ALA A 90 -5.39 11.34 11.58
N GLU A 91 -6.22 12.33 11.22
CA GLU A 91 -7.61 12.42 11.69
C GLU A 91 -8.45 11.20 11.29
N ARG A 92 -8.29 10.73 10.04
CA ARG A 92 -9.05 9.58 9.52
C ARG A 92 -8.46 8.23 9.95
N SER A 93 -7.17 8.14 10.31
CA SER A 93 -6.53 6.90 10.77
C SER A 93 -6.79 6.64 12.25
N ASP A 94 -6.88 7.69 13.07
CA ASP A 94 -7.15 7.58 14.50
C ASP A 94 -8.56 7.01 14.77
N THR A 95 -9.52 7.34 13.90
CA THR A 95 -10.87 6.74 13.92
C THR A 95 -10.93 5.30 13.39
N ARG A 96 -9.85 4.81 12.77
CA ARG A 96 -9.76 3.50 12.12
C ARG A 96 -8.99 2.45 12.91
N GLN A 97 -8.34 2.80 14.03
CA GLN A 97 -7.60 1.82 14.83
C GLN A 97 -8.52 0.66 15.22
N PRO A 98 -8.32 -0.55 14.65
CA PRO A 98 -8.95 -1.73 15.19
C PRO A 98 -8.31 -1.97 16.56
N VAL A 99 -9.10 -2.42 17.53
CA VAL A 99 -8.59 -2.96 18.79
C VAL A 99 -7.83 -4.25 18.45
N ILE A 100 -6.62 -4.16 17.91
CA ILE A 100 -5.74 -5.31 17.74
C ILE A 100 -5.02 -5.47 19.08
N PRO A 101 -5.22 -6.58 19.82
CA PRO A 101 -4.40 -6.88 20.99
C PRO A 101 -2.93 -6.81 20.58
N ARG A 102 -2.08 -6.20 21.42
CA ARG A 102 -0.62 -6.00 21.26
C ARG A 102 0.19 -7.29 20.99
N LEU A 103 -0.12 -8.06 19.96
CA LEU A 103 0.54 -9.32 19.63
C LEU A 103 1.70 -9.13 18.65
N TYR A 104 1.91 -7.92 18.12
CA TYR A 104 3.05 -7.59 17.26
C TYR A 104 4.12 -6.72 17.93
N ALA A 105 3.96 -6.33 19.21
CA ALA A 105 4.96 -5.56 19.96
C ALA A 105 6.08 -6.44 20.58
N ALA A 106 6.17 -7.72 20.19
CA ALA A 106 7.20 -8.64 20.68
C ALA A 106 7.86 -9.36 19.49
N ARG A 107 8.63 -8.61 18.72
CA ARG A 107 9.72 -9.15 17.89
C ARG A 107 10.89 -8.18 17.98
N ASP A 108 11.53 -8.21 19.15
CA ASP A 108 12.92 -7.82 19.38
C ASP A 108 13.73 -9.10 19.61
#